data_AF-A0A7C2NAW6-F1
#
_entry.id   AF-A0A7C2NAW6-F1
#
_cell.length_a   1.000
_cell.length_b   1.000
_cell.length_c   1.000
_cell.angle_alpha   90.00
_cell.angle_beta   90.00
_cell.angle_gamma   90.00
#
_symmetry.space_group_name_H-M   'P 1'
#
loop_
_entity.id
_entity.type
_entity.pdbx_description
1 polymer ?
#
loop_
_entity_poly.entity_id
_entity_poly.type
_entity_poly.pdbx_seq_one_letter_code
_entity_poly.pdbx_strand_id
1 'polypeptide(L)'
;MSHMHIPDGVLPFWLVSAGWVITLAILYLSIRRASGIKLEQKLPLIGIAAALMIVGMTLEIVPIAYHINMSVIAGIVLGPALGFIAVFIVDLIIAMFGHGGITVVGLNTLIVGAEAVMGFYFFRACLSVLRRGGISIGFSSALGALFSLMLSTSLMIGIVHISQINPSETLHKKVQNSSESIASHEQGYVRGDSNSQNQRIDTVRFAKTVLFLGIFGWILEAAVTGFVIGYVSRVRPDLIFSEAT
;
A
#
# COMPACT_ATOMS: atom_id res chain seq x y z
N MET A 1 9.84 -0.52 -7.24
CA MET A 1 8.81 0.24 -6.52
C MET A 1 8.07 -0.68 -5.56
N SER A 2 8.04 -0.38 -4.26
CA SER A 2 7.25 -1.12 -3.25
C SER A 2 5.76 -0.76 -3.33
N HIS A 3 5.45 0.41 -3.88
CA HIS A 3 4.11 0.83 -4.21
C HIS A 3 4.11 1.50 -5.59
N MET A 4 3.26 1.02 -6.50
CA MET A 4 2.99 1.70 -7.76
C MET A 4 1.85 2.67 -7.50
N HIS A 5 2.11 3.97 -7.52
CA HIS A 5 1.04 4.97 -7.51
C HIS A 5 0.24 4.78 -8.78
N ILE A 6 -1.00 4.31 -8.63
CA ILE A 6 -1.82 4.00 -9.79
C ILE A 6 -2.16 5.33 -10.47
N PRO A 7 -1.94 5.50 -11.79
CA PRO A 7 -2.30 6.74 -12.45
C PRO A 7 -3.81 6.81 -12.65
N ASP A 8 -4.32 8.04 -12.76
CA ASP A 8 -5.75 8.27 -13.00
C ASP A 8 -6.22 7.60 -14.30
N GLY A 9 -7.46 7.11 -14.28
CA GLY A 9 -8.10 6.51 -15.46
C GLY A 9 -7.73 5.06 -15.77
N VAL A 10 -6.83 4.43 -14.99
CA VAL A 10 -6.47 3.00 -15.18
C VAL A 10 -7.48 2.04 -14.53
N LEU A 11 -8.06 2.43 -13.39
CA LEU A 11 -8.93 1.56 -12.60
C LEU A 11 -10.42 1.79 -12.90
N PRO A 12 -11.25 0.73 -12.83
CA PRO A 12 -12.69 0.87 -13.03
C PRO A 12 -13.32 1.66 -11.88
N PHE A 13 -14.34 2.47 -12.21
CA PHE A 13 -14.99 3.39 -11.27
C PHE A 13 -15.50 2.72 -9.98
N TRP A 14 -16.02 1.49 -10.08
CA TRP A 14 -16.53 0.74 -8.94
C TRP A 14 -15.41 0.44 -7.91
N LEU A 15 -14.19 0.16 -8.37
CA LEU A 15 -13.05 -0.15 -7.51
C LEU A 15 -12.52 1.12 -6.85
N VAL A 16 -12.46 2.21 -7.61
CA VAL A 16 -12.07 3.54 -7.11
C VAL A 16 -13.03 4.02 -6.03
N SER A 17 -14.34 3.95 -6.29
CA SER A 17 -15.36 4.33 -5.32
C SER A 17 -15.35 3.43 -4.07
N ALA A 18 -15.19 2.11 -4.23
CA ALA A 18 -15.01 1.20 -3.11
C ALA A 18 -13.77 1.56 -2.27
N GLY A 19 -12.65 1.88 -2.93
CA GLY A 19 -11.43 2.33 -2.27
C GLY A 19 -11.65 3.56 -1.41
N TRP A 20 -12.29 4.60 -1.95
CA TRP A 20 -12.66 5.80 -1.18
C TRP A 20 -13.56 5.49 0.01
N VAL A 21 -14.59 4.67 -0.17
CA VAL A 21 -15.52 4.30 0.92
C VAL A 21 -14.76 3.61 2.06
N ILE A 22 -13.91 2.64 1.74
CA ILE A 22 -13.11 1.92 2.75
C ILE A 22 -12.12 2.86 3.42
N THR A 23 -11.41 3.71 2.66
CA THR A 23 -10.44 4.67 3.21
C THR A 23 -11.11 5.66 4.15
N LEU A 24 -12.25 6.22 3.77
CA LEU A 24 -13.01 7.14 4.62
C LEU A 24 -13.51 6.46 5.90
N ALA A 25 -13.95 5.19 5.81
CA ALA A 25 -14.35 4.41 6.97
C ALA A 25 -13.18 4.19 7.94
N ILE A 26 -12.00 3.79 7.44
CA ILE A 26 -10.79 3.62 8.26
C ILE A 26 -10.35 4.96 8.83
N LEU A 27 -10.37 6.04 8.03
CA LEU A 27 -9.99 7.38 8.48
C LEU A 27 -10.91 7.86 9.60
N TYR A 28 -12.21 7.63 9.48
CA TYR A 28 -13.18 7.94 10.54
C TYR A 28 -12.87 7.19 11.84
N LEU A 29 -12.56 5.89 11.75
CA LEU A 29 -12.17 5.09 12.92
C LEU A 29 -10.85 5.58 13.53
N SER A 30 -9.87 5.91 12.70
CA SER A 30 -8.58 6.47 13.12
C SER A 30 -8.74 7.82 13.82
N ILE A 31 -9.59 8.71 13.30
CA ILE A 31 -9.90 10.00 13.93
C ILE A 31 -10.60 9.80 15.26
N ARG A 32 -11.60 8.90 15.34
CA ARG A 32 -12.27 8.56 16.60
C ARG A 32 -11.32 7.98 17.64
N ARG A 33 -10.33 7.20 17.20
CA ARG A 33 -9.31 6.65 18.10
C ARG A 33 -8.30 7.72 18.53
N ALA A 34 -8.02 8.68 17.64
CA ALA A 34 -7.14 9.81 17.91
C ALA A 34 -7.77 10.91 18.79
N SER A 35 -9.10 11.00 18.90
CA SER A 35 -9.78 12.04 19.69
C SER A 35 -9.53 11.92 21.20
N GLY A 36 -9.10 10.74 21.69
CA GLY A 36 -8.66 10.56 23.07
C GLY A 36 -7.22 11.01 23.34
N ILE A 37 -6.48 11.42 22.30
CA ILE A 37 -5.08 11.83 22.38
C ILE A 37 -5.02 13.36 22.49
N LYS A 38 -4.03 13.89 23.23
CA LYS A 38 -3.65 15.32 23.15
C LYS A 38 -3.07 15.63 21.76
N LEU A 39 -3.93 15.77 20.76
CA LEU A 39 -3.56 15.92 19.36
C LEU A 39 -2.60 17.09 19.16
N GLU A 40 -2.82 18.21 19.86
CA GLU A 40 -1.96 19.40 19.83
C GLU A 40 -0.48 19.08 20.08
N GLN A 41 -0.18 18.10 20.93
CA GLN A 41 1.19 17.69 21.24
C GLN A 41 1.78 16.75 20.18
N LYS A 42 0.94 16.03 19.44
CA LYS A 42 1.36 15.07 18.41
C LYS A 42 1.37 15.64 16.99
N LEU A 43 0.69 16.77 16.74
CA LEU A 43 0.68 17.45 15.45
C LEU A 43 2.08 17.72 14.87
N PRO A 44 3.07 18.23 15.64
CA PRO A 44 4.41 18.44 15.10
C PRO A 44 5.08 17.13 14.64
N LEU A 45 4.85 16.04 15.39
CA LEU A 45 5.40 14.72 15.04
C LEU A 45 4.76 14.16 13.78
N ILE A 46 3.45 14.33 13.60
CA ILE A 46 2.74 13.97 12.37
C ILE A 46 3.30 14.76 11.18
N GLY A 47 3.52 16.06 11.36
CA GLY A 47 4.12 16.91 10.32
C GLY A 47 5.52 16.48 9.92
N ILE A 48 6.38 16.16 10.89
CA ILE A 48 7.74 15.65 10.63
C ILE A 48 7.68 14.30 9.90
N ALA A 49 6.84 13.37 10.36
CA ALA A 49 6.68 12.07 9.71
C ALA A 49 6.15 12.20 8.27
N ALA A 50 5.17 13.08 8.04
CA ALA A 50 4.65 13.38 6.72
C ALA A 50 5.72 13.98 5.80
N ALA A 51 6.50 14.94 6.30
CA ALA A 51 7.61 15.53 5.54
C ALA A 51 8.68 14.50 5.17
N LEU A 52 9.03 13.60 6.11
CA LEU A 52 9.97 12.51 5.85
C LEU A 52 9.44 11.53 4.80
N MET A 53 8.15 11.18 4.85
CA MET A 53 7.51 10.33 3.82
C MET A 53 7.53 11.01 2.46
N ILE A 54 7.16 12.29 2.36
CA ILE A 54 7.22 13.05 1.10
C ILE A 54 8.64 13.05 0.54
N VAL A 55 9.64 13.41 1.36
CA VAL A 55 11.04 13.42 0.93
C VAL A 55 11.48 12.03 0.49
N GLY A 56 11.20 10.99 1.29
CA GLY A 56 11.53 9.61 0.97
C GLY A 56 10.94 9.16 -0.36
N MET A 57 9.65 9.45 -0.59
CA MET A 57 8.95 9.08 -1.81
C MET A 57 9.46 9.84 -3.04
N THR A 58 9.95 11.07 -2.86
CA THR A 58 10.56 11.86 -3.95
C THR A 58 12.00 11.46 -4.26
N LEU A 59 12.72 10.85 -3.31
CA LEU A 59 14.09 10.41 -3.51
C LEU A 59 14.12 9.07 -4.26
N GLU A 60 14.61 9.11 -5.50
CA GLU A 60 14.84 7.92 -6.30
C GLU A 60 16.27 7.40 -6.09
N ILE A 61 16.41 6.13 -5.73
CA ILE A 61 17.71 5.48 -5.62
C ILE A 61 18.10 4.92 -6.99
N VAL A 62 18.89 5.70 -7.72
CA VAL A 62 19.55 5.29 -8.97
C VAL A 62 20.66 4.29 -8.61
N PRO A 63 20.75 3.09 -9.23
CA PRO A 63 20.13 2.63 -10.48
C PRO A 63 18.89 1.72 -10.34
N ILE A 64 18.37 1.53 -9.12
CA ILE A 64 17.31 0.54 -8.83
C ILE A 64 15.92 1.11 -9.20
N ALA A 65 15.82 2.41 -9.48
CA ALA A 65 14.56 3.11 -9.74
C ALA A 65 13.52 2.81 -8.63
N TYR A 66 13.98 2.92 -7.39
CA TYR A 66 13.20 2.61 -6.19
C TYR A 66 13.09 3.84 -5.31
N HIS A 67 11.86 4.10 -4.86
CA HIS A 67 11.53 5.16 -3.91
C HIS A 67 11.35 4.58 -2.52
N ILE A 68 11.85 5.29 -1.51
CA ILE A 68 11.69 4.88 -0.12
C ILE A 68 10.33 5.37 0.37
N ASN A 69 9.51 4.51 0.96
CA ASN A 69 8.17 4.90 1.41
C ASN A 69 8.21 5.59 2.79
N MET A 70 9.06 5.09 3.69
CA MET A 70 9.12 5.46 5.11
C MET A 70 7.78 5.29 5.87
N SER A 71 6.75 4.70 5.25
CA SER A 71 5.43 4.49 5.86
C SER A 71 5.49 3.59 7.08
N VAL A 72 6.35 2.56 7.08
CA VAL A 72 6.57 1.69 8.25
C VAL A 72 7.18 2.47 9.40
N ILE A 73 8.15 3.36 9.14
CA ILE A 73 8.76 4.22 10.17
C ILE A 73 7.67 5.13 10.77
N ALA A 74 6.86 5.76 9.91
CA ALA A 74 5.75 6.60 10.34
C ALA A 74 4.73 5.81 11.18
N GLY A 75 4.37 4.59 10.78
CA GLY A 75 3.49 3.71 11.53
C GLY A 75 4.05 3.31 12.90
N ILE A 76 5.34 2.98 12.98
CA ILE A 76 6.01 2.63 14.25
C ILE A 76 6.05 3.82 15.21
N VAL A 77 6.35 5.03 14.71
CA VAL A 77 6.53 6.24 15.52
C VAL A 77 5.21 6.89 15.92
N LEU A 78 4.23 6.96 15.00
CA LEU A 78 2.94 7.60 15.24
C LEU A 78 1.91 6.65 15.84
N GLY A 79 2.08 5.35 15.64
CA GLY A 79 1.06 4.33 15.90
C GLY A 79 0.12 4.15 14.70
N PRO A 80 -0.77 3.14 14.76
CA PRO A 80 -1.58 2.73 13.61
C PRO A 80 -2.61 3.80 13.18
N ALA A 81 -3.29 4.44 14.13
CA ALA A 81 -4.32 5.43 13.82
C ALA A 81 -3.73 6.72 13.22
N LEU A 82 -2.76 7.33 13.91
CA LEU A 82 -2.11 8.56 13.44
C LEU A 82 -1.22 8.31 12.21
N GLY A 83 -0.59 7.13 12.11
CA GLY A 83 0.16 6.72 10.93
C GLY A 83 -0.72 6.65 9.69
N PHE A 84 -1.90 6.03 9.78
CA PHE A 84 -2.85 5.98 8.66
C PHE A 84 -3.32 7.39 8.23
N ILE A 85 -3.60 8.27 9.19
CA ILE A 85 -3.97 9.67 8.90
C ILE A 85 -2.81 10.39 8.19
N ALA A 86 -1.57 10.21 8.66
CA ALA A 86 -0.39 10.83 8.06
C ALA A 86 -0.17 10.36 6.62
N VAL A 87 -0.33 9.06 6.35
CA VAL A 87 -0.25 8.51 4.99
C VAL A 87 -1.30 9.13 4.07
N PHE A 88 -2.56 9.21 4.51
CA PHE A 88 -3.62 9.84 3.70
C PHE A 88 -3.29 11.28 3.32
N ILE A 89 -2.78 12.06 4.29
CA ILE A 89 -2.36 13.45 4.05
C ILE A 89 -1.22 13.51 3.02
N VAL A 90 -0.22 12.63 3.15
CA VAL A 90 0.92 12.58 2.23
C VAL A 90 0.47 12.20 0.82
N ASP A 91 -0.31 11.13 0.66
CA ASP A 91 -0.80 10.69 -0.64
C ASP A 91 -1.63 11.78 -1.33
N LEU A 92 -2.47 12.49 -0.56
CA LEU A 92 -3.26 13.59 -1.08
C LEU A 92 -2.37 14.74 -1.57
N ILE A 93 -1.35 15.12 -0.79
CA ILE A 93 -0.40 16.18 -1.17
C ILE A 93 0.39 15.78 -2.42
N ILE A 94 0.90 14.55 -2.49
CA ILE A 94 1.69 14.06 -3.62
C ILE A 94 0.84 13.97 -4.89
N ALA A 95 -0.43 13.55 -4.77
CA ALA A 95 -1.39 13.60 -5.88
C ALA A 95 -1.64 15.03 -6.38
N MET A 96 -1.65 16.03 -5.50
CA MET A 96 -1.74 17.44 -5.91
C MET A 96 -0.50 17.95 -6.65
N PHE A 97 0.68 17.35 -6.40
CA PHE A 97 1.91 17.60 -7.17
C PHE A 97 1.97 16.83 -8.50
N GLY A 98 0.87 16.19 -8.92
CA GLY A 98 0.80 15.41 -10.16
C GLY A 98 1.55 14.09 -10.11
N HIS A 99 2.04 13.69 -8.94
CA HIS A 99 2.68 12.39 -8.72
C HIS A 99 1.61 11.41 -8.25
N GLY A 100 0.97 10.71 -9.18
CA GLY A 100 -0.17 9.82 -8.90
C GLY A 100 -1.53 10.45 -9.21
N GLY A 101 -2.57 9.62 -9.15
CA GLY A 101 -3.93 10.02 -9.53
C GLY A 101 -4.77 10.52 -8.35
N ILE A 102 -5.46 11.65 -8.53
CA ILE A 102 -6.38 12.22 -7.52
C ILE A 102 -7.55 11.27 -7.29
N THR A 103 -8.02 10.59 -8.34
CA THR A 103 -9.16 9.67 -8.23
C THR A 103 -8.80 8.44 -7.40
N VAL A 104 -7.55 7.98 -7.46
CA VAL A 104 -7.11 6.74 -6.80
C VAL A 104 -6.47 6.95 -5.43
N VAL A 105 -6.40 8.20 -4.92
CA VAL A 105 -5.83 8.50 -3.58
C VAL A 105 -6.39 7.57 -2.52
N GLY A 106 -7.71 7.31 -2.55
CA GLY A 106 -8.34 6.34 -1.65
C GLY A 106 -7.64 4.98 -1.64
N LEU A 107 -7.42 4.36 -2.81
CA LEU A 107 -6.77 3.06 -2.93
C LEU A 107 -5.29 3.10 -2.56
N ASN A 108 -4.55 4.14 -2.98
CA ASN A 108 -3.14 4.30 -2.63
C ASN A 108 -2.98 4.37 -1.11
N THR A 109 -3.84 5.14 -0.44
CA THR A 109 -3.86 5.25 1.01
C THR A 109 -4.23 3.93 1.69
N LEU A 110 -5.07 3.07 1.10
CA LEU A 110 -5.30 1.75 1.68
C LEU A 110 -4.05 0.90 1.67
N ILE A 111 -3.29 0.92 0.57
CA ILE A 111 -2.12 0.06 0.43
C ILE A 111 -0.98 0.58 1.31
N VAL A 112 -0.63 1.87 1.18
CA VAL A 112 0.45 2.49 1.99
C VAL A 112 0.04 2.61 3.46
N GLY A 113 -1.23 2.88 3.73
CA GLY A 113 -1.76 2.96 5.09
C GLY A 113 -1.79 1.60 5.76
N ALA A 114 -2.15 0.53 5.03
CA ALA A 114 -2.00 -0.83 5.53
C ALA A 114 -0.54 -1.16 5.82
N GLU A 115 0.41 -0.74 4.97
CA GLU A 115 1.84 -0.92 5.22
C GLU A 115 2.29 -0.26 6.54
N ALA A 116 1.84 0.96 6.81
CA ALA A 116 2.15 1.65 8.08
C ALA A 116 1.56 0.91 9.29
N VAL A 117 0.29 0.52 9.20
CA VAL A 117 -0.43 -0.18 10.29
C VAL A 117 0.16 -1.57 10.56
N MET A 118 0.36 -2.37 9.50
CA MET A 118 0.95 -3.70 9.60
C MET A 118 2.40 -3.63 10.09
N GLY A 119 3.16 -2.62 9.65
CA GLY A 119 4.52 -2.36 10.11
C GLY A 119 4.59 -2.15 11.63
N PHE A 120 3.65 -1.38 12.19
CA PHE A 120 3.53 -1.20 13.64
C PHE A 120 3.27 -2.54 14.37
N TYR A 121 2.28 -3.32 13.91
CA TYR A 121 1.91 -4.57 14.56
C TYR A 121 2.99 -5.64 14.44
N PHE A 122 3.60 -5.79 13.27
CA PHE A 122 4.72 -6.72 13.10
C PHE A 122 5.93 -6.30 13.91
N PHE A 123 6.24 -5.01 13.99
CA PHE A 123 7.29 -4.52 14.89
C PHE A 123 7.01 -4.89 16.35
N ARG A 124 5.79 -4.65 16.85
CA ARG A 124 5.41 -5.00 18.23
C ARG A 124 5.45 -6.51 18.46
N ALA A 125 4.99 -7.31 17.50
CA ALA A 125 5.05 -8.77 17.56
C ALA A 125 6.49 -9.28 17.59
N CYS A 126 7.34 -8.83 16.65
CA CYS A 126 8.76 -9.15 16.62
C CYS A 126 9.44 -8.72 17.92
N LEU A 127 9.19 -7.51 18.41
CA LEU A 127 9.75 -7.03 19.67
C LEU A 127 9.32 -7.91 20.85
N SER A 128 8.06 -8.37 20.91
CA SER A 128 7.59 -9.23 21.99
C SER A 128 8.28 -10.61 22.03
N VAL A 129 8.55 -11.19 20.86
CA VAL A 129 9.14 -12.52 20.72
C VAL A 129 10.68 -12.46 20.81
N LEU A 130 11.30 -11.55 20.06
CA LEU A 130 12.75 -11.49 19.85
C LEU A 130 13.50 -10.74 20.97
N ARG A 131 12.81 -9.89 21.76
CA ARG A 131 13.44 -9.22 22.91
C ARG A 131 13.89 -10.21 23.99
N ARG A 132 13.27 -11.39 24.07
CA ARG A 132 13.73 -12.50 24.93
C ARG A 132 15.09 -13.07 24.51
N GLY A 133 15.48 -12.90 23.24
CA GLY A 133 16.74 -13.39 22.67
C GLY A 133 17.86 -12.35 22.57
N GLY A 134 17.69 -11.15 23.15
CA GLY A 134 18.73 -10.10 23.12
C GLY A 134 18.88 -9.38 21.77
N ILE A 135 17.91 -9.52 20.88
CA ILE A 135 17.96 -8.92 19.53
C ILE A 135 17.70 -7.41 19.60
N SER A 136 18.41 -6.63 18.77
CA SER A 136 18.30 -5.18 18.74
C SER A 136 16.92 -4.70 18.25
N ILE A 137 16.48 -3.55 18.76
CA ILE A 137 15.20 -2.92 18.37
C ILE A 137 15.18 -2.64 16.86
N GLY A 138 16.32 -2.19 16.31
CA GLY A 138 16.47 -1.95 14.87
C GLY A 138 16.31 -3.21 14.02
N PHE A 139 16.80 -4.37 14.48
CA PHE A 139 16.58 -5.61 13.73
C PHE A 139 15.10 -6.05 13.77
N SER A 140 14.43 -5.86 14.91
CA SER A 140 13.00 -6.16 15.03
C SER A 140 12.14 -5.27 14.13
N SER A 141 12.49 -3.98 13.99
CA SER A 141 11.78 -3.07 13.08
C SER A 141 12.09 -3.36 11.61
N ALA A 142 13.32 -3.74 11.26
CA ALA A 142 13.65 -4.18 9.91
C ALA A 142 12.83 -5.41 9.49
N LEU A 143 12.74 -6.40 10.37
CA LEU A 143 11.95 -7.61 10.10
C LEU A 143 10.45 -7.30 9.98
N GLY A 144 9.93 -6.42 10.85
CA GLY A 144 8.55 -5.94 10.76
C GLY A 144 8.26 -5.19 9.46
N ALA A 145 9.20 -4.36 8.99
CA ALA A 145 9.10 -3.67 7.71
C ALA A 145 9.06 -4.65 6.53
N LEU A 146 9.96 -5.65 6.53
CA LEU A 146 9.99 -6.67 5.48
C LEU A 146 8.65 -7.38 5.33
N PHE A 147 8.08 -7.87 6.44
CA PHE A 147 6.77 -8.54 6.42
C PHE A 147 5.64 -7.61 6.00
N SER A 148 5.67 -6.36 6.46
CA SER A 148 4.67 -5.37 6.08
C SER A 148 4.69 -5.08 4.57
N LEU A 149 5.89 -4.89 4.01
CA LEU A 149 6.09 -4.63 2.58
C LEU A 149 5.66 -5.80 1.71
N MET A 150 5.99 -7.03 2.11
CA MET A 150 5.54 -8.24 1.41
C MET A 150 4.01 -8.35 1.37
N LEU A 151 3.36 -8.08 2.50
CA LEU A 151 1.91 -8.18 2.62
C LEU A 151 1.22 -7.03 1.87
N SER A 152 1.73 -5.81 1.97
CA SER A 152 1.26 -4.64 1.22
C SER A 152 1.38 -4.85 -0.29
N THR A 153 2.53 -5.37 -0.76
CA THR A 153 2.73 -5.69 -2.19
C THR A 153 1.75 -6.78 -2.66
N SER A 154 1.45 -7.75 -1.80
CA SER A 154 0.45 -8.79 -2.09
C SER A 154 -0.96 -8.22 -2.18
N LEU A 155 -1.32 -7.27 -1.31
CA LEU A 155 -2.58 -6.53 -1.39
C LEU A 155 -2.69 -5.74 -2.71
N MET A 156 -1.63 -5.03 -3.09
CA MET A 156 -1.57 -4.30 -4.37
C MET A 156 -1.79 -5.25 -5.56
N ILE A 157 -1.11 -6.40 -5.60
CA ILE A 157 -1.29 -7.41 -6.65
C ILE A 157 -2.74 -7.91 -6.67
N GLY A 158 -3.35 -8.13 -5.50
CA GLY A 158 -4.76 -8.51 -5.37
C GLY A 158 -5.71 -7.47 -5.96
N ILE A 159 -5.50 -6.19 -5.65
CA ILE A 159 -6.29 -5.08 -6.20
C ILE A 159 -6.17 -5.02 -7.73
N VAL A 160 -4.95 -5.15 -8.26
CA VAL A 160 -4.71 -5.18 -9.72
C VAL A 160 -5.40 -6.38 -10.36
N HIS A 161 -5.33 -7.56 -9.74
CA HIS A 161 -6.00 -8.76 -10.24
C HIS A 161 -7.52 -8.59 -10.28
N ILE A 162 -8.12 -8.03 -9.23
CA ILE A 162 -9.55 -7.73 -9.15
C ILE A 162 -9.95 -6.66 -10.18
N SER A 163 -9.09 -5.66 -10.41
CA SER A 163 -9.33 -4.61 -11.41
C SER A 163 -9.49 -5.14 -12.83
N GLN A 164 -8.89 -6.28 -13.17
CA GLN A 164 -9.07 -6.91 -14.48
C GLN A 164 -10.41 -7.64 -14.63
N ILE A 165 -11.10 -7.91 -13.52
CA ILE A 165 -12.43 -8.48 -13.53
C ILE A 165 -13.41 -7.35 -13.84
N ASN A 166 -13.62 -7.05 -15.11
CA ASN A 166 -14.72 -6.18 -15.54
C ASN A 166 -16.05 -6.80 -15.08
N PRO A 167 -16.80 -6.19 -14.14
CA PRO A 167 -18.10 -6.71 -13.72
C PRO A 167 -19.11 -6.69 -14.88
N SER A 168 -18.96 -5.76 -15.82
CA SER A 168 -19.77 -5.68 -17.04
C SER A 168 -19.54 -6.86 -17.98
N GLU A 169 -18.31 -7.36 -18.14
CA GLU A 169 -18.07 -8.59 -18.92
C GLU A 169 -18.57 -9.84 -18.19
N THR A 170 -18.56 -9.86 -16.85
CA THR A 170 -19.08 -11.01 -16.08
C THR A 170 -20.61 -11.03 -16.02
N LEU A 171 -21.26 -9.87 -15.95
CA LEU A 171 -22.71 -9.76 -16.09
C LEU A 171 -23.16 -10.09 -17.51
N HIS A 172 -22.49 -9.56 -18.54
CA HIS A 172 -22.82 -9.91 -19.93
C HIS A 172 -22.54 -11.39 -20.23
N LYS A 173 -21.47 -12.00 -19.70
CA LYS A 173 -21.26 -13.46 -19.84
C LYS A 173 -22.32 -14.28 -19.11
N LYS A 174 -22.80 -13.85 -17.93
CA LYS A 174 -23.83 -14.62 -17.21
C LYS A 174 -25.22 -14.47 -17.83
N VAL A 175 -25.52 -13.30 -18.40
CA VAL A 175 -26.72 -13.07 -19.20
C VAL A 175 -26.63 -13.79 -20.54
N GLN A 176 -25.50 -13.71 -21.24
CA GLN A 176 -25.31 -14.33 -22.56
C GLN A 176 -25.22 -15.86 -22.48
N ASN A 177 -24.59 -16.44 -21.46
CA ASN A 177 -24.64 -17.89 -21.23
C ASN A 177 -26.07 -18.38 -20.86
N SER A 178 -26.93 -17.49 -20.35
CA SER A 178 -28.36 -17.81 -20.13
C SER A 178 -29.19 -17.66 -21.42
N SER A 179 -28.71 -16.89 -22.40
CA SER A 179 -29.33 -16.68 -23.71
C SER A 179 -28.83 -17.65 -24.78
N GLU A 180 -27.59 -18.13 -24.68
CA GLU A 180 -26.96 -19.07 -25.62
C GLU A 180 -27.51 -20.51 -25.50
N SER A 181 -28.22 -20.85 -24.42
CA SER A 181 -28.95 -22.12 -24.33
C SER A 181 -30.21 -22.16 -25.22
N ILE A 182 -30.60 -21.03 -25.84
CA ILE A 182 -31.80 -20.93 -26.70
C ILE A 182 -31.42 -20.78 -28.19
N ALA A 183 -30.23 -20.30 -28.53
CA ALA A 183 -29.84 -19.96 -29.90
C ALA A 183 -28.92 -21.01 -30.55
N SER A 184 -29.30 -22.28 -30.48
CA SER A 184 -28.65 -23.35 -31.24
C SER A 184 -29.17 -23.39 -32.68
N HIS A 185 -28.96 -22.35 -33.49
CA HIS A 185 -29.14 -22.45 -34.95
C HIS A 185 -28.36 -21.38 -35.72
N GLU A 186 -27.48 -21.89 -36.59
CA GLU A 186 -26.97 -21.32 -37.85
C GLU A 186 -25.44 -21.16 -37.97
N GLN A 187 -24.96 -21.76 -39.06
CA GLN A 187 -23.59 -21.98 -39.47
C GLN A 187 -23.06 -20.80 -40.32
N GLY A 188 -21.72 -20.62 -40.35
CA GLY A 188 -21.02 -20.34 -41.62
C GLY A 188 -20.04 -19.15 -41.70
N TYR A 189 -18.74 -19.47 -41.57
CA TYR A 189 -17.59 -19.02 -42.41
C TYR A 189 -17.15 -17.54 -42.47
N VAL A 190 -15.91 -17.23 -42.04
CA VAL A 190 -14.69 -16.93 -42.85
C VAL A 190 -13.58 -16.45 -41.90
N ARG A 191 -12.40 -17.07 -42.04
CA ARG A 191 -11.17 -16.84 -41.28
C ARG A 191 -10.39 -15.68 -41.90
N GLY A 192 -10.20 -14.60 -41.13
CA GLY A 192 -9.33 -13.47 -41.44
C GLY A 192 -8.50 -13.12 -40.21
N ASP A 193 -7.19 -13.23 -40.36
CA ASP A 193 -6.17 -13.12 -39.31
C ASP A 193 -6.01 -11.65 -38.87
N SER A 194 -6.77 -11.24 -37.85
CA SER A 194 -6.52 -10.02 -37.08
C SER A 194 -5.92 -10.42 -35.75
N ASN A 195 -4.59 -10.48 -35.71
CA ASN A 195 -3.82 -10.67 -34.49
C ASN A 195 -3.82 -9.39 -33.64
N SER A 196 -5.03 -8.92 -33.30
CA SER A 196 -5.27 -8.00 -32.19
C SER A 196 -5.22 -8.84 -30.92
N GLN A 197 -3.98 -9.16 -30.49
CA GLN A 197 -3.74 -9.70 -29.16
C GLN A 197 -4.33 -8.74 -28.14
N ASN A 198 -5.53 -9.11 -27.69
CA ASN A 198 -6.22 -8.62 -26.52
C ASN A 198 -5.17 -8.52 -25.39
N GLN A 199 -4.65 -7.32 -25.11
CA GLN A 199 -3.63 -7.07 -24.08
C GLN A 199 -4.25 -7.24 -22.69
N ARG A 200 -4.69 -8.46 -22.37
CA ARG A 200 -4.85 -8.88 -20.98
C ARG A 200 -3.44 -8.98 -20.41
N ILE A 201 -3.08 -8.03 -19.55
CA ILE A 201 -1.85 -8.12 -18.78
C ILE A 201 -1.93 -9.44 -18.01
N ASP A 202 -1.08 -10.40 -18.39
CA ASP A 202 -0.97 -11.70 -17.74
C ASP A 202 -0.59 -11.45 -16.26
N THR A 203 -1.59 -11.51 -15.36
CA THR A 203 -1.44 -11.11 -13.95
C THR A 203 -0.33 -11.88 -13.27
N VAL A 204 -0.08 -13.11 -13.73
CA VAL A 204 1.00 -13.96 -13.23
C VAL A 204 2.36 -13.39 -13.62
N ARG A 205 2.53 -12.90 -14.85
CA ARG A 205 3.77 -12.24 -15.28
C ARG A 205 3.98 -10.91 -14.56
N PHE A 206 2.93 -10.11 -14.43
CA PHE A 206 2.98 -8.86 -13.67
C PHE A 206 3.38 -9.10 -12.20
N ALA A 207 2.70 -10.03 -11.53
CA ALA A 207 3.01 -10.39 -10.15
C ALA A 207 4.45 -10.90 -10.01
N LYS A 208 4.91 -11.76 -10.92
CA LYS A 208 6.29 -12.28 -10.91
C LYS A 208 7.33 -11.15 -11.03
N THR A 209 7.11 -10.20 -11.93
CA THR A 209 8.00 -9.05 -12.11
C THR A 209 8.01 -8.14 -10.88
N VAL A 210 6.82 -7.83 -10.35
CA VAL A 210 6.67 -6.98 -9.15
C VAL A 210 7.32 -7.63 -7.94
N LEU A 211 7.11 -8.92 -7.70
CA LEU A 211 7.73 -9.64 -6.58
C LEU A 211 9.25 -9.71 -6.74
N PHE A 212 9.75 -10.00 -7.95
CA PHE A 212 11.19 -10.08 -8.19
C PHE A 212 11.89 -8.74 -7.95
N LEU A 213 11.33 -7.64 -8.47
CA LEU A 213 11.86 -6.30 -8.26
C LEU A 213 11.62 -5.81 -6.82
N GLY A 214 10.53 -6.27 -6.20
CA GLY A 214 10.13 -5.97 -4.84
C GLY A 214 11.16 -6.40 -3.81
N ILE A 215 11.79 -7.58 -3.97
CA ILE A 215 12.78 -8.12 -3.02
C ILE A 215 13.89 -7.12 -2.70
N PHE A 216 14.48 -6.49 -3.73
CA PHE A 216 15.54 -5.50 -3.53
C PHE A 216 15.04 -4.26 -2.77
N GLY A 217 13.86 -3.78 -3.14
CA GLY A 217 13.20 -2.68 -2.47
C GLY A 217 12.88 -2.97 -1.01
N TRP A 218 12.32 -4.15 -0.72
CA TRP A 218 11.95 -4.57 0.62
C TRP A 218 13.15 -4.67 1.54
N ILE A 219 14.25 -5.25 1.05
CA ILE A 219 15.50 -5.35 1.83
C ILE A 219 16.06 -3.97 2.14
N LEU A 220 16.06 -3.07 1.14
CA LEU A 220 16.56 -1.70 1.30
C LEU A 220 15.73 -0.90 2.30
N GLU A 221 14.41 -0.91 2.14
CA GLU A 221 13.47 -0.23 3.04
C GLU A 221 13.57 -0.79 4.47
N ALA A 222 13.69 -2.12 4.60
CA ALA A 222 13.85 -2.78 5.89
C ALA A 222 15.16 -2.38 6.56
N ALA A 223 16.27 -2.29 5.81
CA ALA A 223 17.56 -1.84 6.32
C ALA A 223 17.50 -0.38 6.81
N VAL A 224 16.91 0.51 6.00
CA VAL A 224 16.70 1.93 6.37
C VAL A 224 15.81 2.03 7.62
N THR A 225 14.69 1.30 7.65
CA THR A 225 13.78 1.27 8.80
C THR A 225 14.47 0.75 10.06
N GLY A 226 15.28 -0.30 9.93
CA GLY A 226 16.05 -0.85 11.03
C GLY A 226 17.06 0.12 11.61
N PHE A 227 17.78 0.82 10.74
CA PHE A 227 18.75 1.83 11.14
C PHE A 227 18.08 3.02 11.82
N VAL A 228 17.04 3.59 11.19
CA VAL A 228 16.33 4.77 11.71
C VAL A 228 15.66 4.47 13.04
N ILE A 229 14.87 3.40 13.15
CA ILE A 229 14.20 3.05 14.40
C ILE A 229 15.22 2.64 15.47
N GLY A 230 16.29 1.94 15.10
CA GLY A 230 17.39 1.62 16.00
C GLY A 230 18.03 2.88 16.60
N TYR A 231 18.30 3.90 15.78
CA TYR A 231 18.81 5.19 16.23
C TYR A 231 17.80 5.95 17.09
N VAL A 232 16.56 6.12 16.61
CA VAL A 232 15.49 6.82 17.33
C VAL A 232 15.24 6.19 18.70
N SER A 233 15.27 4.85 18.80
CA SER A 233 15.10 4.16 20.09
C SER A 233 16.20 4.46 21.12
N ARG A 234 17.39 4.86 20.68
CA ARG A 234 18.50 5.25 21.58
C ARG A 234 18.42 6.73 21.99
N VAL A 235 17.97 7.60 21.09
CA VAL A 235 17.93 9.06 21.32
C VAL A 235 16.61 9.52 21.95
N ARG A 236 15.49 8.97 21.48
CA ARG A 236 14.12 9.29 21.90
C ARG A 236 13.29 8.00 22.10
N PRO A 237 13.62 7.18 23.12
CA PRO A 237 12.90 5.93 23.40
C PRO A 237 11.40 6.17 23.65
N ASP A 238 11.05 7.35 24.16
CA ASP A 238 9.68 7.83 24.35
C ASP A 238 8.83 7.70 23.07
N LEU A 239 9.39 7.94 21.88
CA LEU A 239 8.63 7.84 20.62
C LEU A 239 8.30 6.41 20.21
N ILE A 240 9.10 5.43 20.63
CA ILE A 240 8.92 4.02 20.23
C ILE A 240 8.08 3.26 21.26
N PHE A 241 8.22 3.62 22.54
CA PHE A 241 7.58 2.94 23.66
C PHE A 241 6.36 3.65 24.23
N SER A 242 6.05 4.88 23.78
CA SER A 242 4.79 5.54 24.16
C SER A 242 3.61 4.62 23.88
N GLU A 243 2.63 4.63 24.77
CA GLU A 243 1.39 3.86 24.63
C GLU A 243 0.78 4.20 23.27
N ALA A 244 0.77 3.20 22.38
CA ALA A 244 0.16 3.31 21.09
C ALA A 244 -1.35 3.30 21.29
N THR A 245 -1.92 4.50 21.29
CA THR A 245 -3.36 4.75 21.20
C THR A 245 -3.88 4.30 19.86
#